data_AF-A0A524HVR5-F1
#
_entry.id   AF-A0A524HVR5-F1
#
_cell.length_a   1.000
_cell.length_b   1.000
_cell.length_c   1.000
_cell.angle_alpha   90.00
_cell.angle_beta   90.00
_cell.angle_gamma   90.00
#
_symmetry.space_group_name_H-M   'P 1'
#
loop_
_entity.id
_entity.type
_entity.pdbx_description
1 polymer ?
#
loop_
_entity_poly.entity_id
_entity_poly.type
_entity_poly.pdbx_seq_one_letter_code
_entity_poly.pdbx_strand_id
1 'polypeptide(L)'
;MTSSPEPQAASSWWEDFLEIFVAPSKVFARREKSNFLLPLVVLTVLITVVFLGTKGAIQPAYQADGARRIAAALEANPELTAEALEGGARTMERLVPIIVFVATPITILLTGLLLWIAGKFVGAKQALGAAMVVAT
;
A
#
# COMPACT_ATOMS: atom_id res chain seq x y z
N MET A 1 -33.37 -15.37 -33.13
CA MET A 1 -33.64 -14.93 -31.74
C MET A 1 -32.45 -14.10 -31.28
N THR A 2 -32.53 -12.79 -31.38
CA THR A 2 -31.50 -11.87 -30.86
C THR A 2 -31.91 -11.49 -29.45
N SER A 3 -31.37 -12.17 -28.44
CA SER A 3 -31.51 -11.74 -27.05
C SER A 3 -30.83 -10.39 -26.90
N SER A 4 -31.61 -9.34 -26.59
CA SER A 4 -31.05 -8.09 -26.05
C SER A 4 -30.16 -8.43 -24.86
N PRO A 5 -28.97 -7.81 -24.72
CA PRO A 5 -28.20 -7.98 -23.50
C PRO A 5 -29.03 -7.36 -22.37
N GLU A 6 -29.51 -8.23 -21.48
CA GLU A 6 -30.17 -7.83 -20.25
C GLU A 6 -29.22 -6.86 -19.51
N PRO A 7 -29.69 -5.71 -19.01
CA PRO A 7 -28.86 -4.82 -18.23
C PRO A 7 -28.31 -5.63 -17.06
N GLN A 8 -27.01 -5.95 -17.10
CA GLN A 8 -26.36 -6.64 -16.00
C GLN A 8 -26.60 -5.78 -14.77
N ALA A 9 -27.41 -6.27 -13.84
CA ALA A 9 -27.64 -5.60 -12.57
C ALA A 9 -26.27 -5.24 -11.99
N ALA A 10 -26.13 -4.01 -11.49
CA ALA A 10 -24.90 -3.59 -10.85
C ALA A 10 -24.60 -4.63 -9.75
N SER A 11 -23.52 -5.39 -9.92
CA SER A 11 -23.15 -6.44 -8.96
C SER A 11 -22.95 -5.80 -7.60
N SER A 12 -23.41 -6.48 -6.57
CA SER A 12 -23.21 -5.99 -5.22
C SER A 12 -21.71 -6.02 -4.87
N TRP A 13 -21.28 -5.17 -3.93
CA TRP A 13 -19.90 -5.20 -3.44
C TRP A 13 -19.48 -6.57 -2.88
N TRP A 14 -20.44 -7.36 -2.38
CA TRP A 14 -20.21 -8.72 -1.91
C TRP A 14 -19.96 -9.71 -3.06
N GLU A 15 -20.71 -9.59 -4.15
CA GLU A 15 -20.48 -10.40 -5.36
C GLU A 15 -19.12 -10.10 -5.97
N ASP A 16 -18.75 -8.83 -6.09
CA ASP A 16 -17.43 -8.44 -6.61
C ASP A 16 -16.29 -8.96 -5.72
N PHE A 17 -16.48 -8.97 -4.39
CA PHE A 17 -15.51 -9.53 -3.45
C PHE A 17 -15.30 -11.03 -3.65
N LEU A 18 -16.35 -11.81 -3.91
CA LEU A 18 -16.21 -13.23 -4.19
C LEU A 18 -15.67 -13.49 -5.61
N GLU A 19 -16.15 -12.71 -6.59
CA GLU A 19 -15.80 -12.86 -8.00
C GLU A 19 -14.33 -12.48 -8.27
N ILE A 20 -13.71 -11.58 -7.50
CA ILE A 20 -12.32 -11.17 -7.72
C ILE A 20 -11.33 -12.34 -7.62
N PHE A 21 -11.65 -13.37 -6.82
CA PHE A 21 -10.80 -14.55 -6.66
C PHE A 21 -10.90 -15.55 -7.81
N VAL A 22 -12.00 -15.52 -8.58
CA VAL A 22 -12.29 -16.51 -9.64
C VAL A 22 -12.23 -15.88 -11.04
N ALA A 23 -12.69 -14.64 -11.18
CA ALA A 23 -12.74 -13.88 -12.41
C ALA A 23 -12.35 -12.40 -12.20
N PRO A 24 -11.10 -12.11 -11.75
CA PRO A 24 -10.65 -10.74 -11.45
C PRO A 24 -10.81 -9.78 -12.63
N SER A 25 -10.54 -10.25 -13.85
CA SER A 25 -10.67 -9.44 -15.07
C SER A 25 -12.08 -8.90 -15.29
N LYS A 26 -13.12 -9.66 -14.92
CA LYS A 26 -14.51 -9.21 -15.02
C LYS A 26 -14.82 -8.11 -14.01
N VAL A 27 -14.37 -8.28 -12.77
CA VAL A 27 -14.54 -7.28 -11.69
C VAL A 27 -13.85 -5.98 -12.08
N PHE A 28 -12.59 -6.03 -12.51
CA PHE A 28 -11.86 -4.83 -12.91
C PHE A 28 -12.42 -4.17 -14.18
N ALA A 29 -12.89 -4.94 -15.16
CA ALA A 29 -13.58 -4.37 -16.32
C ALA A 29 -14.88 -3.65 -15.92
N ARG A 30 -15.64 -4.20 -14.96
CA ARG A 30 -16.85 -3.56 -14.42
C ARG A 30 -16.51 -2.29 -13.65
N ARG A 31 -15.40 -2.30 -12.92
CA ARG A 31 -14.94 -1.20 -12.06
C ARG A 31 -13.99 -0.22 -12.75
N GLU A 32 -13.73 -0.37 -14.05
CA GLU A 32 -12.72 0.41 -14.79
C GLU A 32 -12.88 1.93 -14.62
N LYS A 33 -14.13 2.41 -14.52
CA LYS A 33 -14.49 3.83 -14.37
C LYS A 33 -14.82 4.23 -12.93
N SER A 34 -14.61 3.34 -11.96
CA SER A 34 -14.90 3.61 -10.55
C SER A 34 -13.87 4.56 -9.94
N ASN A 35 -14.27 5.25 -8.88
CA ASN A 35 -13.37 6.13 -8.14
C ASN A 35 -12.45 5.30 -7.22
N PHE A 36 -11.15 5.31 -7.50
CA PHE A 36 -10.13 4.61 -6.71
C PHE A 36 -9.78 5.29 -5.37
N LEU A 37 -10.17 6.56 -5.17
CA LEU A 37 -9.80 7.32 -3.97
C LEU A 37 -10.42 6.75 -2.69
N LEU A 38 -11.67 6.28 -2.76
CA LEU A 38 -12.32 5.69 -1.59
C LEU A 38 -11.64 4.36 -1.19
N PRO A 39 -11.44 3.38 -2.10
CA PRO A 39 -10.62 2.20 -1.84
C PRO A 39 -9.23 2.53 -1.30
N LEU A 40 -8.53 3.53 -1.87
CA LEU A 40 -7.21 3.97 -1.41
C LEU A 40 -7.22 4.38 0.07
N VAL A 41 -8.19 5.20 0.48
CA VAL A 41 -8.32 5.65 1.87
C VAL A 41 -8.64 4.48 2.78
N VAL A 42 -9.58 3.62 2.39
CA VAL A 42 -9.96 2.42 3.17
C VAL A 42 -8.73 1.51 3.36
N LEU A 43 -8.00 1.21 2.28
CA LEU A 43 -6.81 0.37 2.31
C LEU A 43 -5.70 0.99 3.18
N THR A 44 -5.48 2.31 3.07
CA THR A 44 -4.50 3.04 3.89
C THR A 44 -4.82 2.92 5.38
N VAL A 45 -6.09 3.11 5.75
CA VAL A 45 -6.53 2.98 7.15
C VAL A 45 -6.37 1.54 7.63
N LEU A 46 -6.78 0.54 6.85
CA LEU A 46 -6.65 -0.87 7.20
C LEU A 46 -5.18 -1.26 7.44
N ILE A 47 -4.28 -0.90 6.53
CA ILE A 47 -2.84 -1.16 6.66
C ILE A 47 -2.29 -0.47 7.91
N THR A 48 -2.68 0.78 8.17
CA THR A 48 -2.23 1.51 9.36
C THR A 48 -2.70 0.85 10.65
N VAL A 49 -3.96 0.42 10.71
CA VAL A 49 -4.52 -0.30 11.87
C VAL A 49 -3.80 -1.62 12.08
N VAL A 50 -3.57 -2.41 11.03
CA VAL A 50 -2.82 -3.67 11.11
C VAL A 50 -1.40 -3.43 11.58
N PHE A 51 -0.71 -2.41 11.05
CA PHE A 51 0.62 -2.04 11.49
C PHE A 51 0.64 -1.66 12.97
N LEU A 52 -0.28 -0.82 13.43
CA LEU A 52 -0.36 -0.43 14.84
C LEU A 52 -0.64 -1.62 15.77
N GLY A 53 -1.49 -2.55 15.32
CA GLY A 53 -1.81 -3.78 16.06
C GLY A 53 -0.65 -4.78 16.09
N THR A 54 0.24 -4.77 15.09
CA THR A 54 1.33 -5.75 14.96
C THR A 54 2.71 -5.21 15.33
N LYS A 55 2.89 -3.88 15.44
CA LYS A 55 4.22 -3.26 15.70
C LYS A 55 4.92 -3.81 16.94
N GLY A 56 4.16 -4.14 17.99
CA GLY A 56 4.70 -4.69 19.23
C GLY A 56 5.35 -6.06 19.04
N ALA A 57 4.85 -6.88 18.10
CA ALA A 57 5.42 -8.20 17.81
C ALA A 57 6.79 -8.11 17.11
N ILE A 58 7.01 -7.06 16.33
CA ILE A 58 8.26 -6.85 15.55
C ILE A 58 9.26 -5.97 16.32
N GLN A 59 8.80 -5.24 17.34
CA GLN A 59 9.63 -4.31 18.12
C GLN A 59 10.93 -4.93 18.66
N PRO A 60 10.96 -6.17 19.19
CA PRO A 60 12.21 -6.78 19.67
C PRO A 60 13.27 -6.95 18.57
N ALA A 61 12.84 -7.32 17.36
CA ALA A 61 13.74 -7.45 16.21
C ALA A 61 14.32 -6.09 15.80
N TYR A 62 13.48 -5.06 15.75
CA TYR A 62 13.95 -3.70 15.43
C TYR A 62 14.91 -3.13 16.48
N GLN A 63 14.69 -3.42 17.77
CA GLN A 63 15.61 -2.99 18.82
C GLN A 63 16.97 -3.67 18.70
N ALA A 64 17.01 -4.98 18.40
CA ALA A 64 18.26 -5.71 18.21
C ALA A 64 19.08 -5.15 17.03
N ASP A 65 18.43 -4.88 15.91
CA ASP A 65 19.09 -4.28 14.75
C ASP A 65 19.46 -2.80 14.97
N GLY A 66 18.62 -2.06 15.71
CA GLY A 66 18.89 -0.69 16.12
C GLY A 66 20.15 -0.58 16.96
N ALA A 67 20.32 -1.44 17.96
CA ALA A 67 21.51 -1.48 18.81
C ALA A 67 22.79 -1.75 17.99
N ARG A 68 22.72 -2.71 17.04
CA ARG A 68 23.84 -2.99 16.12
C ARG A 68 24.20 -1.79 15.26
N ARG A 69 23.18 -1.09 14.75
CA ARG A 69 23.36 0.13 13.94
C ARG A 69 23.98 1.28 14.74
N ILE A 70 23.56 1.46 16.00
CA ILE A 70 24.13 2.48 16.89
C ILE A 70 25.61 2.16 17.17
N ALA A 71 25.94 0.91 17.50
CA ALA A 71 27.33 0.50 17.73
C ALA A 71 28.21 0.76 16.49
N ALA A 72 27.75 0.38 15.31
CA ALA A 72 28.45 0.63 14.05
C ALA A 72 28.62 2.14 13.75
N ALA A 73 27.63 2.97 14.10
CA ALA A 73 27.70 4.42 13.91
C ALA A 73 28.71 5.08 14.86
N LEU A 74 28.78 4.64 16.12
CA LEU A 74 29.77 5.12 17.10
C LEU A 74 31.20 4.70 16.73
N GLU A 75 31.38 3.49 16.21
CA GLU A 75 32.66 3.01 15.71
C GLU A 75 33.12 3.83 14.48
N ALA A 76 32.20 4.08 13.54
CA ALA A 76 32.49 4.84 12.33
C ALA A 76 32.70 6.35 12.58
N ASN A 77 32.08 6.88 13.64
CA ASN A 77 32.20 8.29 13.97
C ASN A 77 32.19 8.51 15.50
N PRO A 78 33.36 8.47 16.15
CA PRO A 78 33.50 8.60 17.59
C PRO A 78 33.05 9.95 18.17
N GLU A 79 32.87 10.97 17.32
CA GLU A 79 32.35 12.28 17.73
C GLU A 79 30.82 12.28 17.98
N LEU A 80 30.12 11.24 17.51
CA LEU A 80 28.71 11.06 17.81
C LEU A 80 28.53 10.66 19.28
N THR A 81 27.70 11.40 20.00
CA THR A 81 27.33 11.02 21.37
C THR A 81 26.25 9.95 21.34
N ALA A 82 26.37 8.95 22.22
CA ALA A 82 25.36 7.90 22.36
C ALA A 82 23.96 8.48 22.65
N GLU A 83 23.91 9.55 23.45
CA GLU A 83 22.67 10.25 23.80
C GLU A 83 21.97 10.87 22.57
N ALA A 84 22.73 11.44 21.62
CA ALA A 84 22.16 11.98 20.39
C ALA A 84 21.55 10.87 19.51
N LEU A 85 22.21 9.71 19.43
CA LEU A 85 21.73 8.57 18.66
C LEU A 85 20.47 7.94 19.27
N GLU A 86 20.42 7.81 20.60
CA GLU A 86 19.24 7.32 21.31
C GLU A 86 18.05 8.28 21.19
N GLY A 87 18.29 9.59 21.30
CA GLY A 87 17.28 10.62 21.08
C GLY A 87 16.70 10.58 19.65
N GLY A 88 17.58 10.40 18.66
CA GLY A 88 17.20 10.20 17.26
C GLY A 88 16.36 8.93 17.05
N ALA A 89 16.78 7.81 17.65
CA ALA A 89 16.04 6.55 17.58
C ALA A 89 14.63 6.67 18.18
N ARG A 90 14.49 7.32 19.34
CA ARG A 90 13.19 7.55 19.99
C ARG A 90 12.29 8.48 19.18
N THR A 91 12.87 9.50 18.54
CA THR A 91 12.12 10.38 17.64
C THR A 91 11.62 9.61 16.42
N MET A 92 12.50 8.79 15.82
CA MET A 92 12.14 7.98 14.68
C MET A 92 11.02 6.98 15.02
N GLU A 93 11.11 6.30 16.17
CA GLU A 93 10.08 5.37 16.65
C GLU A 93 8.69 6.03 16.73
N ARG A 94 8.62 7.31 17.14
CA ARG A 94 7.38 8.10 17.17
C ARG A 94 6.88 8.50 15.79
N LEU A 95 7.79 8.75 14.85
CA LEU A 95 7.45 9.15 13.48
C LEU A 95 7.06 7.97 12.60
N VAL A 96 7.55 6.75 12.88
CA VAL A 96 7.30 5.56 12.06
C VAL A 96 5.81 5.34 11.75
N PRO A 97 4.86 5.41 12.70
CA PRO A 97 3.44 5.28 12.38
C PRO A 97 2.92 6.35 11.40
N ILE A 98 3.39 7.60 11.53
CA ILE A 98 3.03 8.70 10.64
C ILE A 98 3.61 8.45 9.25
N ILE A 99 4.87 8.02 9.18
CA ILE A 99 5.53 7.63 7.94
C ILE A 99 4.77 6.51 7.26
N VAL A 100 4.37 5.46 7.99
CA VAL A 100 3.56 4.35 7.42
C VAL A 100 2.24 4.87 6.87
N PHE A 101 1.51 5.69 7.64
CA PHE A 101 0.24 6.26 7.21
C PHE A 101 0.36 7.10 5.92
N VAL A 102 1.41 7.92 5.80
CA VAL A 102 1.63 8.80 4.63
C VAL A 102 2.25 8.05 3.46
N ALA A 103 3.22 7.15 3.70
CA ALA A 103 3.91 6.42 2.66
C ALA A 103 3.02 5.36 2.00
N THR A 104 2.10 4.75 2.74
CA THR A 104 1.18 3.73 2.21
C THR A 104 0.42 4.20 0.95
N PRO A 105 -0.37 5.28 0.98
CA PRO A 105 -1.08 5.74 -0.21
C PRO A 105 -0.14 6.14 -1.34
N ILE A 106 1.03 6.71 -1.02
CA ILE A 106 2.05 7.04 -2.02
C ILE A 106 2.54 5.77 -2.72
N THR A 107 2.89 4.72 -1.98
CA THR A 107 3.35 3.45 -2.57
C THR A 107 2.28 2.76 -3.41
N ILE A 108 1.01 2.83 -3.02
CA ILE A 108 -0.12 2.29 -3.80
C ILE A 108 -0.29 3.07 -5.11
N LEU A 109 -0.26 4.40 -5.05
CA LEU A 109 -0.34 5.25 -6.24
C LEU A 109 0.84 5.02 -7.20
N LEU A 110 2.06 4.85 -6.65
CA LEU A 110 3.23 4.49 -7.44
C LEU A 110 3.08 3.10 -8.07
N THR A 111 2.49 2.13 -7.37
CA THR A 111 2.15 0.82 -7.94
C THR A 111 1.19 0.96 -9.12
N GLY A 112 0.11 1.72 -8.97
CA GLY A 112 -0.83 1.99 -10.07
C GLY A 112 -0.17 2.69 -11.25
N LEU A 113 0.73 3.64 -10.99
CA LEU A 113 1.53 4.30 -12.03
C LEU A 113 2.46 3.32 -12.76
N LEU A 114 3.15 2.45 -12.01
CA LEU A 114 4.01 1.42 -12.58
C LEU A 114 3.22 0.42 -13.42
N LEU A 115 2.04 -0.01 -12.97
CA LEU A 115 1.13 -0.87 -13.74
C LEU A 115 0.67 -0.19 -15.03
N TRP A 116 0.36 1.10 -14.98
CA TRP A 116 -0.01 1.86 -16.16
C TRP A 116 1.15 1.92 -17.17
N ILE A 117 2.36 2.25 -16.72
CA ILE A 117 3.58 2.30 -17.54
C ILE A 117 3.87 0.92 -18.13
N ALA A 118 3.88 -0.13 -17.32
CA ALA A 118 4.09 -1.51 -17.75
C ALA A 118 3.09 -1.92 -18.85
N GLY A 119 1.82 -1.53 -18.69
CA GLY A 119 0.79 -1.75 -19.69
C GLY A 119 1.12 -1.12 -21.05
N LYS A 120 1.81 0.03 -21.08
CA LYS A 120 2.19 0.68 -22.35
C LYS A 120 3.20 -0.13 -23.15
N PHE A 121 4.11 -0.84 -22.49
CA PHE A 121 5.09 -1.70 -23.17
C PHE A 121 4.45 -2.91 -23.86
N VAL A 122 3.28 -3.36 -23.40
CA VAL A 122 2.56 -4.52 -23.97
C VAL A 122 1.34 -4.13 -24.82
N GLY A 123 1.20 -2.84 -25.15
CA GLY A 123 0.09 -2.34 -25.98
C GLY A 123 -1.27 -2.24 -25.27
N ALA A 124 -1.29 -2.24 -23.93
CA ALA A 124 -2.53 -2.11 -23.16
C ALA A 124 -3.15 -0.72 -23.32
N LYS A 125 -4.45 -0.70 -23.65
CA LYS A 125 -5.23 0.54 -23.84
C LYS A 125 -5.76 1.16 -22.54
N GLN A 126 -5.47 0.55 -21.39
CA GLN A 126 -5.95 1.02 -20.09
C GLN A 126 -5.56 2.48 -19.81
N ALA A 127 -6.50 3.22 -19.22
CA ALA A 127 -6.27 4.55 -18.67
C ALA A 127 -5.53 4.47 -17.33
N LEU A 128 -4.94 5.58 -16.87
CA LEU A 128 -4.26 5.64 -15.57
C LEU A 128 -5.24 5.33 -14.43
N GLY A 129 -6.47 5.84 -14.49
CA GLY A 129 -7.50 5.57 -13.49
C GLY A 129 -7.82 4.08 -13.34
N ALA A 130 -7.87 3.34 -14.44
CA ALA A 130 -8.09 1.89 -14.42
C ALA A 130 -6.93 1.15 -13.72
N ALA A 131 -5.69 1.56 -13.98
CA ALA A 131 -4.52 0.99 -13.30
C ALA A 131 -4.49 1.34 -11.80
N MET A 132 -5.01 2.51 -11.41
CA MET A 132 -5.18 2.88 -10.00
C MET A 132 -6.24 2.03 -9.31
N VAL A 133 -7.37 1.74 -9.97
CA VAL A 133 -8.40 0.83 -9.45
C VAL A 133 -7.84 -0.57 -9.21
N VAL A 134 -6.89 -1.03 -10.03
CA VAL A 134 -6.21 -2.32 -9.81
C VAL A 134 -5.26 -2.28 -8.60
N ALA A 135 -4.65 -1.13 -8.32
CA ALA A 135 -3.68 -0.99 -7.24
C ALA A 135 -4.33 -0.82 -5.84
N THR A 136 -5.60 -0.41 -5.79
CA THR A 136 -6.36 -0.12 -4.54
C THR A 136 -7.37 -1.20 -4.23
#